data_AF-A0A5S4UM59-F1
#
_entry.id   AF-A0A5S4UM59-F1
#
_cell.length_a   1.000
_cell.length_b   1.000
_cell.length_c   1.000
_cell.angle_alpha   90.00
_cell.angle_beta   90.00
_cell.angle_gamma   90.00
#
_symmetry.space_group_name_H-M   'P 1'
#
loop_
_entity.id
_entity.type
_entity.pdbx_description
1 polymer ?
#
loop_
_entity_poly.entity_id
_entity_poly.type
_entity_poly.pdbx_seq_one_letter_code
_entity_poly.pdbx_strand_id
1 'polypeptide(L)'
;MIEIPESGVIFGPFNEDYLYQIEKSTNLPRNAQLVEFIWLVPDRNALLLVEAKSSFSQPVNDVDFSKNINEIYNKLVDSLIILVSSHLRRLETIHNELPQPFKNIDWSSISIHLRLVIPTFQTDWLAPISDKLREKLKHILAAFGISAQNVMVLNKELADKQGLLVRT
;
A
#
# COMPACT_ATOMS: atom_id res chain seq x y z
N MET A 1 7.07 15.61 -10.79
CA MET A 1 5.75 14.97 -10.56
C MET A 1 5.73 13.65 -11.31
N ILE A 2 5.18 12.59 -10.71
CA ILE A 2 5.22 11.21 -11.20
C ILE A 2 3.80 10.67 -11.33
N GLU A 3 3.52 10.02 -12.45
CA GLU A 3 2.29 9.25 -12.69
C GLU A 3 2.62 7.76 -12.80
N ILE A 4 1.73 6.91 -12.29
CA ILE A 4 1.91 5.46 -12.31
C ILE A 4 0.70 4.82 -13.01
N PRO A 5 0.83 4.40 -14.28
CA PRO A 5 -0.19 3.62 -14.95
C PRO A 5 -0.19 2.20 -14.40
N GLU A 6 -1.28 1.80 -13.73
CA GLU A 6 -1.42 0.46 -13.16
C GLU A 6 -2.91 0.07 -13.09
N SER A 7 -3.21 -1.21 -13.36
CA SER A 7 -4.53 -1.82 -13.19
C SER A 7 -5.68 -1.09 -13.91
N GLY A 8 -5.36 -0.43 -15.03
CA GLY A 8 -6.32 0.29 -15.87
C GLY A 8 -6.65 1.71 -15.39
N VAL A 9 -5.91 2.25 -14.42
CA VAL A 9 -5.99 3.64 -13.98
C VAL A 9 -4.60 4.28 -13.94
N ILE A 10 -4.53 5.59 -13.74
CA ILE A 10 -3.28 6.32 -13.56
C ILE A 10 -3.29 6.93 -12.17
N PHE A 11 -2.36 6.51 -11.32
CA PHE A 11 -2.16 7.08 -9.99
C PHE A 11 -1.32 8.35 -10.06
N GLY A 12 -1.61 9.31 -9.18
CA GLY A 12 -0.90 10.59 -9.09
C GLY A 12 -1.68 11.75 -9.73
N PRO A 13 -0.99 12.79 -10.23
CA PRO A 13 0.45 12.96 -10.18
C PRO A 13 0.94 13.18 -8.74
N PHE A 14 2.02 12.51 -8.34
CA PHE A 14 2.64 12.67 -7.03
C PHE A 14 3.95 13.45 -7.12
N ASN A 15 4.32 14.16 -6.06
CA ASN A 15 5.68 14.68 -5.95
C ASN A 15 6.65 13.50 -5.73
N GLU A 16 7.74 13.44 -6.49
CA GLU A 16 8.75 12.37 -6.41
C GLU A 16 9.44 12.30 -5.05
N ASP A 17 9.64 13.43 -4.39
CA ASP A 17 10.24 13.47 -3.04
C ASP A 17 9.38 12.74 -1.99
N TYR A 18 8.09 12.61 -2.27
CA TYR A 18 7.09 12.05 -1.37
C TYR A 18 6.58 10.69 -1.85
N LEU A 19 7.17 10.14 -2.91
CA LEU A 19 6.76 8.88 -3.50
C LEU A 19 7.93 7.90 -3.56
N TYR A 20 7.68 6.67 -3.14
CA TYR A 20 8.63 5.58 -3.28
C TYR A 20 7.96 4.41 -4.01
N GLN A 21 8.32 4.22 -5.28
CA GLN A 21 7.88 3.09 -6.11
C GLN A 21 8.68 1.83 -5.71
N ILE A 22 8.36 1.29 -4.54
CA ILE A 22 9.12 0.22 -3.89
C ILE A 22 9.27 -1.03 -4.77
N GLU A 23 8.26 -1.37 -5.58
CA GLU A 23 8.34 -2.50 -6.53
C GLU A 23 9.45 -2.33 -7.59
N LYS A 24 9.82 -1.08 -7.91
CA LYS A 24 10.88 -0.76 -8.88
C LYS A 24 12.28 -0.72 -8.27
N SER A 25 12.43 -1.00 -6.97
CA SER A 25 13.73 -1.07 -6.32
C SER A 25 14.58 -2.21 -6.88
N THR A 26 15.86 -1.93 -7.11
CA THR A 26 16.84 -2.95 -7.56
C THR A 26 17.57 -3.62 -6.40
N ASN A 27 17.35 -3.16 -5.16
CA ASN A 27 18.09 -3.56 -3.96
C ASN A 27 17.30 -4.49 -3.02
N LEU A 28 16.21 -5.07 -3.53
CA LEU A 28 15.24 -5.80 -2.73
C LEU A 28 15.78 -7.12 -2.18
N PRO A 29 15.37 -7.54 -0.97
CA PRO A 29 15.65 -8.87 -0.48
C PRO A 29 15.07 -9.93 -1.41
N ARG A 30 15.77 -11.07 -1.54
CA ARG A 30 15.26 -12.20 -2.31
C ARG A 30 13.91 -12.64 -1.74
N ASN A 31 12.92 -12.82 -2.62
CA ASN A 31 11.55 -13.28 -2.33
C ASN A 31 10.61 -12.28 -1.65
N ALA A 32 10.99 -11.00 -1.50
CA ALA A 32 10.06 -9.98 -1.01
C ALA A 32 8.89 -9.78 -2.00
N GLN A 33 7.66 -9.72 -1.49
CA GLN A 33 6.49 -9.32 -2.26
C GLN A 33 6.18 -7.86 -1.93
N LEU A 34 5.94 -7.02 -2.94
CA LEU A 34 5.86 -5.58 -2.72
C LEU A 34 4.56 -5.00 -3.25
N VAL A 35 4.12 -3.95 -2.58
CA VAL A 35 3.10 -3.07 -3.13
C VAL A 35 3.69 -2.24 -4.26
N GLU A 36 2.84 -1.74 -5.15
CA GLU A 36 3.24 -0.88 -6.27
C GLU A 36 4.07 0.33 -5.81
N PHE A 37 3.56 1.05 -4.81
CA PHE A 37 4.22 2.24 -4.28
C PHE A 37 3.79 2.58 -2.85
N ILE A 38 4.60 3.43 -2.22
CA ILE A 38 4.34 4.05 -0.93
C ILE A 38 4.32 5.56 -1.13
N TRP A 39 3.26 6.22 -0.70
CA TRP A 39 3.10 7.66 -0.78
C TRP A 39 3.10 8.27 0.62
N LEU A 40 4.06 9.14 0.89
CA LEU A 40 4.08 9.99 2.08
C LEU A 40 3.25 11.23 1.79
N VAL A 41 2.02 11.27 2.28
CA VAL A 41 1.07 12.33 1.94
C VAL A 41 1.52 13.65 2.56
N PRO A 42 1.85 14.66 1.74
CA PRO A 42 2.20 15.98 2.26
C PRO A 42 1.05 16.53 3.13
N ASP A 43 1.40 17.27 4.18
CA ASP A 43 0.47 17.99 5.07
C ASP A 43 -0.51 17.13 5.90
N ARG A 44 -0.48 15.79 5.79
CA ARG A 44 -1.38 14.89 6.54
C ARG A 44 -0.69 13.97 7.54
N ASN A 45 0.63 14.05 7.67
CA ASN A 45 1.46 13.12 8.45
C ASN A 45 1.02 11.66 8.28
N ALA A 46 0.85 11.25 7.02
CA ALA A 46 0.25 9.97 6.67
C ALA A 46 1.09 9.22 5.62
N LEU A 47 1.27 7.93 5.84
CA LEU A 47 1.97 7.01 4.94
C LEU A 47 0.98 6.03 4.33
N LEU A 48 0.82 6.06 3.01
CA LEU A 48 -0.09 5.19 2.28
C LEU A 48 0.70 4.13 1.52
N LEU A 49 0.52 2.86 1.88
CA LEU A 49 0.99 1.72 1.10
C LEU A 49 -0.13 1.34 0.13
N VAL A 50 0.16 1.38 -1.18
CA VAL A 50 -0.85 1.21 -2.22
C VAL A 50 -0.48 0.02 -3.10
N GLU A 51 -1.33 -1.00 -3.05
CA GLU A 51 -1.33 -2.13 -3.97
C GLU A 51 -2.49 -1.97 -4.95
N ALA A 52 -2.29 -2.29 -6.22
CA ALA A 52 -3.31 -2.21 -7.25
C ALA A 52 -3.47 -3.53 -7.99
N LYS A 53 -4.72 -3.90 -8.29
CA LYS A 53 -5.07 -5.13 -8.98
C LYS A 53 -6.09 -4.85 -10.07
N SER A 54 -5.88 -5.42 -11.26
CA SER A 54 -6.87 -5.40 -12.34
C SER A 54 -8.07 -6.30 -12.05
N SER A 55 -7.88 -7.33 -11.22
CA SER A 55 -8.91 -8.29 -10.83
C SER A 55 -8.64 -8.88 -9.45
N PHE A 56 -9.70 -9.39 -8.81
CA PHE A 56 -9.65 -10.11 -7.54
C PHE A 56 -10.74 -11.18 -7.57
N SER A 57 -10.52 -12.31 -6.92
CA SER A 57 -11.55 -13.36 -6.85
C SER A 57 -12.69 -12.92 -5.94
N GLN A 58 -13.92 -13.26 -6.30
CA GLN A 58 -15.06 -13.00 -5.42
C GLN A 58 -15.00 -13.91 -4.19
N PRO A 59 -15.51 -13.45 -3.02
CA PRO A 59 -15.55 -14.26 -1.79
C PRO A 59 -16.24 -15.63 -1.95
N VAL A 60 -17.11 -15.78 -2.96
CA VAL A 60 -17.84 -17.04 -3.26
C VAL A 60 -16.90 -18.15 -3.75
N ASN A 61 -15.71 -17.82 -4.25
CA ASN A 61 -14.68 -18.80 -4.62
C ASN A 61 -13.58 -18.83 -3.54
N ASP A 62 -13.78 -19.69 -2.53
CA ASP A 62 -12.96 -19.72 -1.30
C ASP A 62 -11.45 -19.91 -1.53
N VAL A 63 -11.06 -20.75 -2.50
CA VAL A 63 -9.64 -21.08 -2.73
C VAL A 63 -8.90 -19.90 -3.35
N ASP A 64 -9.41 -19.36 -4.45
CA ASP A 64 -8.75 -18.25 -5.14
C ASP A 64 -8.87 -16.96 -4.32
N PHE A 65 -9.97 -16.77 -3.59
CA PHE A 65 -10.14 -15.66 -2.67
C PHE A 65 -9.08 -15.69 -1.56
N SER A 66 -8.90 -16.84 -0.92
CA SER A 66 -7.89 -17.01 0.14
C SER A 66 -6.48 -16.79 -0.39
N LYS A 67 -6.18 -17.27 -1.60
CA LYS A 67 -4.89 -17.04 -2.27
C LYS A 67 -4.64 -15.55 -2.51
N ASN A 68 -5.61 -14.82 -3.05
CA ASN A 68 -5.44 -13.39 -3.28
C ASN A 68 -5.28 -12.63 -1.96
N ILE A 69 -6.06 -12.94 -0.93
CA ILE A 69 -5.90 -12.34 0.40
C ILE A 69 -4.50 -12.61 0.98
N ASN A 70 -3.94 -13.80 0.77
CA ASN A 70 -2.57 -14.13 1.19
C ASN A 70 -1.51 -13.31 0.44
N GLU A 71 -1.68 -13.15 -0.87
CA GLU A 71 -0.79 -12.33 -1.70
C GLU A 71 -0.79 -10.87 -1.22
N ILE A 72 -1.97 -10.26 -1.04
CA ILE A 72 -2.08 -8.87 -0.57
C ILE A 72 -1.49 -8.72 0.84
N TYR A 73 -1.76 -9.69 1.73
CA TYR A 73 -1.16 -9.70 3.05
C TYR A 73 0.37 -9.69 2.99
N ASN A 74 0.98 -10.58 2.21
CA ASN A 74 2.44 -10.65 2.07
C ASN A 74 2.98 -9.34 1.51
N LYS A 75 2.40 -8.82 0.42
CA LYS A 75 2.83 -7.56 -0.20
C LYS A 75 2.82 -6.39 0.78
N LEU A 76 1.75 -6.23 1.56
CA LEU A 76 1.64 -5.16 2.55
C LEU A 76 2.64 -5.31 3.70
N VAL A 77 2.78 -6.53 4.22
CA VAL A 77 3.65 -6.83 5.37
C VAL A 77 5.12 -6.69 5.01
N ASP A 78 5.55 -7.29 3.90
CA ASP A 78 6.93 -7.20 3.42
C ASP A 78 7.30 -5.74 3.13
N SER A 79 6.43 -5.00 2.43
CA SER A 79 6.68 -3.58 2.13
C SER A 79 6.83 -2.73 3.39
N LEU A 80 5.97 -2.94 4.39
CA LEU A 80 6.04 -2.23 5.67
C LEU A 80 7.32 -2.59 6.44
N ILE A 81 7.64 -3.88 6.56
CA ILE A 81 8.84 -4.36 7.25
C ILE A 81 10.10 -3.85 6.56
N ILE A 82 10.14 -3.87 5.22
CA ILE A 82 11.28 -3.36 4.45
C ILE A 82 11.44 -1.86 4.69
N LEU A 83 10.38 -1.06 4.58
CA LEU A 83 10.49 0.38 4.80
C LEU A 83 10.99 0.72 6.20
N VAL A 84 10.46 0.05 7.22
CA VAL A 84 10.89 0.23 8.62
C VAL A 84 12.33 -0.23 8.82
N SER A 85 12.70 -1.38 8.26
CA SER A 85 14.07 -1.91 8.35
C SER A 85 15.08 -0.99 7.67
N SER A 86 14.71 -0.40 6.53
CA SER A 86 15.51 0.61 5.82
C SER A 86 15.63 1.89 6.63
N HIS A 87 14.55 2.37 7.25
CA HIS A 87 14.61 3.52 8.15
C HIS A 87 15.53 3.26 9.36
N LEU A 88 15.45 2.07 9.95
CA LEU A 88 16.34 1.60 11.03
C LEU A 88 17.76 1.26 10.57
N ARG A 89 18.13 1.56 9.32
CA ARG A 89 19.47 1.32 8.74
C ARG A 89 19.89 -0.16 8.73
N ARG A 90 18.93 -1.10 8.83
CA ARG A 90 19.19 -2.54 8.69
C ARG A 90 19.29 -2.99 7.23
N LEU A 91 18.60 -2.28 6.34
CA LEU A 91 18.69 -2.46 4.88
C LEU A 91 19.32 -1.20 4.27
N GLU A 92 20.64 -1.08 4.40
CA GLU A 92 21.41 0.12 4.03
C GLU A 92 21.27 0.51 2.55
N THR A 93 21.24 -0.48 1.65
CA THR A 93 21.09 -0.25 0.20
C THR A 93 19.73 0.39 -0.12
N ILE A 94 18.66 -0.12 0.48
CA ILE A 94 17.32 0.45 0.34
C ILE A 94 17.23 1.78 1.06
N HIS A 95 17.81 1.93 2.25
CA HIS A 95 17.86 3.23 2.91
C HIS A 95 18.43 4.32 1.99
N ASN A 96 19.53 4.03 1.29
CA ASN A 96 20.18 5.02 0.43
C ASN A 96 19.31 5.44 -0.75
N GLU A 97 18.44 4.55 -1.25
CA GLU A 97 17.52 4.83 -2.36
C GLU A 97 16.25 5.59 -1.94
N LEU A 98 15.91 5.61 -0.65
CA LEU A 98 14.73 6.32 -0.16
C LEU A 98 14.84 7.83 -0.41
N PRO A 99 13.75 8.49 -0.84
CA PRO A 99 13.67 9.95 -0.86
C PRO A 99 13.90 10.53 0.54
N GLN A 100 14.43 11.76 0.60
CA GLN A 100 14.83 12.37 1.87
C GLN A 100 13.69 12.46 2.90
N PRO A 101 12.44 12.78 2.53
CA PRO A 101 11.32 12.75 3.48
C PRO A 101 11.09 11.39 4.15
N PHE A 102 11.27 10.27 3.43
CA PHE A 102 11.10 8.92 3.99
C PHE A 102 12.19 8.57 5.04
N LYS A 103 13.42 9.06 4.81
CA LYS A 103 14.53 8.90 5.76
C LYS A 103 14.26 9.63 7.09
N ASN A 104 13.40 10.65 7.07
CA ASN A 104 13.11 11.53 8.20
C ASN A 104 11.72 11.30 8.80
N ILE A 105 11.03 10.20 8.47
CA ILE A 105 9.72 9.86 9.04
C ILE A 105 9.84 9.76 10.57
N ASP A 106 8.98 10.49 11.29
CA ASP A 106 8.74 10.25 12.71
C ASP A 106 7.73 9.11 12.87
N TRP A 107 8.26 7.90 13.05
CA TRP A 107 7.44 6.69 13.23
C TRP A 107 6.59 6.69 14.48
N SER A 108 6.86 7.56 15.45
CA SER A 108 6.07 7.65 16.68
C SER A 108 4.71 8.33 16.48
N SER A 109 4.56 9.12 15.41
CA SER A 109 3.38 9.96 15.18
C SER A 109 2.71 9.76 13.82
N ILE A 110 3.39 9.15 12.86
CA ILE A 110 2.86 8.98 11.50
C ILE A 110 1.66 8.03 11.45
N SER A 111 0.59 8.42 10.73
CA SER A 111 -0.55 7.53 10.48
C SER A 111 -0.25 6.62 9.29
N ILE A 112 -0.32 5.30 9.49
CA ILE A 112 -0.10 4.32 8.42
C ILE A 112 -1.45 3.89 7.85
N HIS A 113 -1.56 3.89 6.53
CA HIS A 113 -2.74 3.49 5.76
C HIS A 113 -2.40 2.43 4.72
N LEU A 114 -3.23 1.40 4.63
CA LEU A 114 -3.10 0.31 3.68
C LEU A 114 -4.25 0.42 2.68
N ARG A 115 -3.93 0.44 1.39
CA ARG A 115 -4.90 0.54 0.29
C ARG A 115 -4.68 -0.58 -0.70
N LEU A 116 -5.75 -1.33 -0.95
CA LEU A 116 -5.87 -2.21 -2.12
C LEU A 116 -6.82 -1.54 -3.10
N VAL A 117 -6.35 -1.20 -4.29
CA VAL A 117 -7.16 -0.55 -5.32
C VAL A 117 -7.52 -1.56 -6.40
N ILE A 118 -8.81 -1.81 -6.58
CA ILE A 118 -9.35 -2.68 -7.62
C ILE A 118 -10.35 -1.85 -8.44
N PRO A 119 -9.90 -1.13 -9.49
CA PRO A 119 -10.69 -0.07 -10.11
C PRO A 119 -12.07 -0.49 -10.62
N THR A 120 -12.18 -1.74 -11.10
CA THR A 120 -13.37 -2.29 -11.76
C THR A 120 -14.43 -2.81 -10.79
N PHE A 121 -14.16 -2.83 -9.48
CA PHE A 121 -15.06 -3.43 -8.50
C PHE A 121 -16.24 -2.53 -8.10
N GLN A 122 -17.40 -3.14 -7.93
CA GLN A 122 -18.57 -2.48 -7.36
C GLN A 122 -18.40 -2.26 -5.85
N THR A 123 -18.94 -1.15 -5.34
CA THR A 123 -18.76 -0.69 -3.96
C THR A 123 -19.15 -1.73 -2.91
N ASP A 124 -20.23 -2.49 -3.16
CA ASP A 124 -20.73 -3.50 -2.22
C ASP A 124 -19.75 -4.68 -2.02
N TRP A 125 -18.81 -4.90 -2.95
CA TRP A 125 -17.80 -5.95 -2.82
C TRP A 125 -16.60 -5.54 -1.98
N LEU A 126 -16.41 -4.25 -1.71
CA LEU A 126 -15.20 -3.75 -1.08
C LEU A 126 -15.14 -4.06 0.42
N ALA A 127 -16.28 -4.00 1.11
CA ALA A 127 -16.36 -4.21 2.56
C ALA A 127 -15.96 -5.64 2.98
N PRO A 128 -16.49 -6.72 2.37
CA PRO A 128 -16.08 -8.09 2.71
C PRO A 128 -14.57 -8.34 2.54
N ILE A 129 -13.96 -7.79 1.50
CA ILE A 129 -12.52 -7.92 1.24
C ILE A 129 -11.72 -7.13 2.29
N SER A 130 -12.16 -5.91 2.59
CA SER A 130 -11.54 -5.07 3.63
C SER A 130 -11.57 -5.76 5.00
N ASP A 131 -12.71 -6.36 5.37
CA ASP A 131 -12.86 -7.06 6.64
C ASP A 131 -11.96 -8.29 6.73
N LYS A 132 -11.84 -9.07 5.64
CA LYS A 132 -10.94 -10.22 5.61
C LYS A 132 -9.47 -9.81 5.71
N LEU A 133 -9.08 -8.71 5.05
CA LEU A 133 -7.72 -8.17 5.19
C LEU A 133 -7.46 -7.69 6.61
N ARG A 134 -8.40 -6.98 7.25
CA ARG A 134 -8.28 -6.54 8.65
C ARG A 134 -8.11 -7.72 9.62
N GLU A 135 -8.91 -8.76 9.43
CA GLU A 135 -8.81 -9.99 10.23
C GLU A 135 -7.41 -10.60 10.09
N LYS A 136 -6.93 -10.76 8.85
CA LYS A 136 -5.64 -11.39 8.56
C LYS A 136 -4.45 -10.55 9.04
N LEU A 137 -4.55 -9.22 8.91
CA LEU A 137 -3.51 -8.27 9.33
C LEU A 137 -3.56 -7.95 10.82
N LYS A 138 -4.53 -8.45 11.59
CA LYS A 138 -4.79 -8.03 12.99
C LYS A 138 -3.54 -7.96 13.87
N HIS A 139 -2.64 -8.93 13.74
CA HIS A 139 -1.40 -8.96 14.51
C HIS A 139 -0.39 -7.89 14.08
N ILE A 140 -0.28 -7.61 12.78
CA ILE A 140 0.55 -6.53 12.23
C ILE A 140 -0.03 -5.17 12.64
N LEU A 141 -1.36 -5.00 12.51
CA LEU A 141 -2.03 -3.77 12.93
C LEU A 141 -1.78 -3.47 14.41
N ALA A 142 -1.88 -4.48 15.28
CA ALA A 142 -1.58 -4.32 16.70
C ALA A 142 -0.10 -4.00 16.95
N ALA A 143 0.83 -4.68 16.27
CA ALA A 143 2.27 -4.47 16.44
C ALA A 143 2.73 -3.07 16.04
N PHE A 144 2.10 -2.48 15.01
CA PHE A 144 2.42 -1.14 14.50
C PHE A 144 1.49 -0.03 15.02
N GLY A 145 0.51 -0.35 15.88
CA GLY A 145 -0.47 0.64 16.36
C GLY A 145 -1.38 1.20 15.25
N ILE A 146 -1.63 0.43 14.18
CA ILE A 146 -2.42 0.86 13.03
C ILE A 146 -3.91 0.60 13.31
N SER A 147 -4.74 1.64 13.13
CA SER A 147 -6.20 1.49 13.20
C SER A 147 -6.70 0.55 12.10
N ALA A 148 -7.61 -0.39 12.42
CA ALA A 148 -8.24 -1.24 11.42
C ALA A 148 -9.00 -0.44 10.33
N GLN A 149 -9.48 0.76 10.66
CA GLN A 149 -10.13 1.66 9.70
C GLN A 149 -9.15 2.22 8.65
N ASN A 150 -7.86 2.14 8.91
CA ASN A 150 -6.83 2.53 7.96
C ASN A 150 -6.51 1.43 6.93
N VAL A 151 -7.18 0.28 6.98
CA VAL A 151 -7.13 -0.77 5.94
C VAL A 151 -8.40 -0.69 5.10
N MET A 152 -8.27 -0.36 3.82
CA MET A 152 -9.40 -0.17 2.91
C MET A 152 -9.13 -0.75 1.53
N VAL A 153 -10.14 -1.43 0.98
CA VAL A 153 -10.21 -1.75 -0.44
C VAL A 153 -11.01 -0.66 -1.16
N LEU A 154 -10.47 -0.15 -2.27
CA LEU A 154 -11.05 0.96 -3.02
C LEU A 154 -11.33 0.53 -4.46
N ASN A 155 -12.43 1.00 -5.03
CA ASN A 155 -12.61 1.05 -6.48
C ASN A 155 -12.12 2.38 -7.05
N LYS A 156 -12.33 2.59 -8.35
CA LYS A 156 -11.91 3.83 -9.03
C LYS A 156 -12.50 5.07 -8.37
N GLU A 157 -13.79 5.07 -8.05
CA GLU A 157 -14.49 6.22 -7.46
C GLU A 157 -13.90 6.59 -6.08
N LEU A 158 -13.69 5.60 -5.21
CA LEU A 158 -13.15 5.86 -3.87
C LEU A 158 -11.66 6.22 -3.91
N ALA A 159 -10.89 5.67 -4.84
CA ALA A 159 -9.49 6.05 -5.04
C ALA A 159 -9.37 7.51 -5.52
N ASP A 160 -10.22 7.94 -6.45
CA ASP A 160 -10.30 9.34 -6.90
C ASP A 160 -10.67 10.29 -5.75
N LYS A 161 -11.69 9.93 -4.94
CA LYS A 161 -12.07 10.72 -3.74
C LYS A 161 -10.94 10.85 -2.72
N GLN A 162 -10.02 9.90 -2.65
CA GLN A 162 -8.83 9.99 -1.79
C GLN A 162 -7.65 10.73 -2.44
N GLY A 163 -7.82 11.24 -3.67
CA GLY A 163 -6.78 11.95 -4.41
C GLY A 163 -5.66 11.03 -4.89
N LEU A 164 -5.94 9.74 -5.06
CA LEU A 164 -4.94 8.77 -5.53
C LEU A 164 -4.79 8.76 -7.05
N LEU A 165 -5.80 9.23 -7.80
CA LEU A 165 -5.85 9.15 -9.25
C LEU A 165 -5.70 10.54 -9.89
N VAL A 166 -5.20 10.55 -11.13
CA VAL A 166 -5.14 11.78 -11.94
C VAL A 166 -6.58 12.25 -12.17
N ARG A 167 -6.90 13.46 -11.72
CA ARG A 167 -8.20 14.09 -12.01
C ARG A 167 -8.28 14.34 -13.51
N THR A 168 -9.25 13.68 -14.15
CA THR A 168 -9.59 13.92 -15.56
C THR A 168 -10.61 15.03 -15.69
#